data_AF-A0A8I2Z0Z9-F1
#
_entry.id   AF-A0A8I2Z0Z9-F1
#
_cell.length_a   1.000
_cell.length_b   1.000
_cell.length_c   1.000
_cell.angle_alpha   90.00
_cell.angle_beta   90.00
_cell.angle_gamma   90.00
#
_symmetry.space_group_name_H-M   'P 1'
#
loop_
_entity.id
_entity.type
_entity.pdbx_description
1 polymer ?
#
loop_
_entity_poly.entity_id
_entity_poly.type
_entity_poly.pdbx_seq_one_letter_code
_entity_poly.pdbx_strand_id
1 'polypeptide(L)'
;MDGLAISPFIASLPKVELHVHIEGTLLPSLRWSLAQKNNIALPYPTYEALLASYAVSLTHRPELTGRTPGIPTFLEAFAAGCAVLVTEDDFYALAMSYLARCAAMNVRYTEPFFDTQGHPVRGVAPETVLNGYLRAQRDGAARYGVRSSWIYCFIRDRPVDEGLAAYEAARPWAAAAVEGGGGQMGCV
;
A
#
# COMPACT_ATOMS: atom_id res chain seq x y z
N MET A 1 -0.74 -15.37 -14.22
CA MET A 1 -1.69 -16.20 -13.45
C MET A 1 -2.02 -17.41 -14.30
N ASP A 2 -1.78 -18.60 -13.78
CA ASP A 2 -1.65 -19.87 -14.52
C ASP A 2 -2.99 -20.45 -15.03
N GLY A 3 -3.90 -19.61 -15.52
CA GLY A 3 -5.20 -20.05 -16.03
C GLY A 3 -6.19 -20.56 -14.97
N LEU A 4 -5.83 -20.48 -13.67
CA LEU A 4 -6.70 -20.90 -12.58
C LEU A 4 -7.85 -19.90 -12.37
N ALA A 5 -9.08 -20.38 -12.50
CA ALA A 5 -10.30 -19.62 -12.20
C ALA A 5 -10.68 -19.78 -10.73
N ILE A 6 -11.06 -18.68 -10.07
CA ILE A 6 -11.60 -18.72 -8.71
C ILE A 6 -12.98 -19.38 -8.77
N SER A 7 -13.18 -20.46 -8.01
CA SER A 7 -14.46 -21.18 -8.03
C SER A 7 -15.61 -20.28 -7.54
N PRO A 8 -16.85 -20.49 -8.02
CA PRO A 8 -18.01 -19.71 -7.55
C PRO A 8 -18.21 -19.79 -6.03
N PHE A 9 -17.86 -20.92 -5.42
CA PHE A 9 -17.87 -21.08 -3.97
C PHE A 9 -16.86 -20.14 -3.28
N ILE A 10 -15.59 -20.14 -3.71
CA ILE A 10 -14.58 -19.25 -3.10
C ILE A 10 -14.94 -17.78 -3.34
N ALA A 11 -15.44 -17.44 -4.53
CA ALA A 11 -15.86 -16.08 -4.86
C ALA A 11 -16.99 -15.59 -3.93
N SER A 12 -17.98 -16.45 -3.62
CA SER A 12 -19.16 -16.09 -2.83
C SER A 12 -18.95 -16.08 -1.31
N LEU A 13 -17.84 -16.63 -0.79
CA LEU A 13 -17.56 -16.57 0.65
C LEU A 13 -17.36 -15.12 1.12
N PRO A 14 -18.00 -14.66 2.20
CA PRO A 14 -17.62 -13.40 2.84
C PRO A 14 -16.24 -13.57 3.49
N LYS A 15 -15.34 -12.60 3.25
CA LYS A 15 -13.94 -12.68 3.69
C LYS A 15 -13.56 -11.52 4.58
N VAL A 16 -12.52 -11.74 5.39
CA VAL A 16 -11.75 -10.70 6.05
C VAL A 16 -10.30 -10.80 5.59
N GLU A 17 -9.63 -9.67 5.41
CA GLU A 17 -8.20 -9.62 5.05
C GLU A 17 -7.45 -8.87 6.15
N LEU A 18 -6.67 -9.60 6.95
CA LEU A 18 -6.03 -9.06 8.16
C LEU A 18 -4.51 -8.90 8.00
N HIS A 19 -3.99 -9.16 6.80
CA HIS A 19 -2.58 -9.03 6.52
C HIS A 19 -2.36 -8.61 5.07
N VAL A 20 -2.17 -7.31 4.86
CA VAL A 20 -1.85 -6.76 3.55
C VAL A 20 -1.11 -5.43 3.73
N HIS A 21 0.02 -5.26 3.06
CA HIS A 21 0.70 -3.97 2.99
C HIS A 21 0.11 -3.17 1.84
N ILE A 22 -0.47 -2.00 2.13
CA ILE A 22 -1.27 -1.26 1.15
C ILE A 22 -0.43 -0.83 -0.06
N GLU A 23 0.83 -0.44 0.15
CA GLU A 23 1.77 -0.08 -0.90
C GLU A 23 2.07 -1.27 -1.84
N GLY A 24 1.98 -2.50 -1.32
CA GLY A 24 2.11 -3.74 -2.08
C GLY A 24 0.91 -4.02 -3.00
N THR A 25 -0.18 -3.27 -2.86
CA THR A 25 -1.39 -3.40 -3.69
C THR A 25 -1.38 -2.44 -4.89
N LEU A 26 -0.32 -1.64 -5.04
CA LEU A 26 -0.18 -0.67 -6.12
C LEU A 26 -0.15 -1.36 -7.48
N LEU A 27 -1.27 -1.25 -8.21
CA LEU A 27 -1.40 -1.83 -9.54
C LEU A 27 -0.40 -1.18 -10.52
N PRO A 28 0.16 -1.94 -11.48
CA PRO A 28 1.04 -1.39 -12.51
C PRO A 28 0.42 -0.21 -13.26
N SER A 29 -0.88 -0.29 -13.58
CA SER A 29 -1.63 0.79 -14.25
C SER A 29 -1.71 2.05 -13.42
N LEU A 30 -1.95 1.93 -12.11
CA LEU A 30 -1.95 3.06 -11.19
C LEU A 30 -0.54 3.62 -11.00
N ARG A 31 0.48 2.76 -10.88
CA ARG A 31 1.89 3.20 -10.81
C ARG A 31 2.28 4.03 -12.04
N TRP A 32 1.87 3.58 -13.22
CA TRP A 32 2.13 4.27 -14.48
C TRP A 32 1.45 5.65 -14.55
N SER A 33 0.15 5.72 -14.21
CA SER A 33 -0.58 6.99 -14.24
C SER A 33 -0.08 7.99 -13.20
N LEU A 34 0.26 7.53 -12.00
CA LEU A 34 0.82 8.37 -10.95
C LEU A 34 2.21 8.90 -11.30
N ALA A 35 3.06 8.08 -11.93
CA ALA A 35 4.36 8.54 -12.41
C ALA A 35 4.22 9.70 -13.41
N GLN A 36 3.28 9.60 -14.34
CA GLN A 36 2.98 10.66 -15.30
C GLN A 36 2.41 11.90 -14.60
N LYS A 37 1.41 11.72 -13.73
CA LYS A 37 0.79 12.81 -12.95
C LYS A 37 1.84 13.61 -12.17
N ASN A 38 2.77 12.91 -11.53
CA ASN A 38 3.76 13.50 -10.63
C ASN A 38 5.11 13.83 -11.30
N ASN A 39 5.20 13.70 -12.64
CA ASN A 39 6.42 13.94 -13.41
C ASN A 39 7.64 13.13 -12.91
N ILE A 40 7.41 11.88 -12.52
CA ILE A 40 8.46 10.96 -12.05
C ILE A 40 8.90 10.08 -13.21
N ALA A 41 10.18 10.17 -13.56
CA ALA A 41 10.78 9.32 -14.57
C ALA A 41 10.83 7.86 -14.08
N LEU A 42 10.16 6.96 -14.79
CA LEU A 42 10.29 5.52 -14.58
C LEU A 42 11.45 4.97 -15.41
N PRO A 43 12.19 3.96 -14.94
CA PRO A 43 13.23 3.28 -15.71
C PRO A 43 12.67 2.37 -16.82
N TYR A 44 11.39 2.50 -17.15
CA TYR A 44 10.68 1.68 -18.12
C TYR A 44 10.14 2.59 -19.23
N PRO A 45 10.54 2.36 -20.50
CA PRO A 45 10.17 3.25 -21.60
C PRO A 45 8.69 3.12 -22.00
N THR A 46 8.03 2.01 -21.66
CA THR A 46 6.61 1.76 -21.96
C THR A 46 5.89 1.12 -20.78
N TYR A 47 4.56 1.15 -20.83
CA TYR A 47 3.71 0.49 -19.84
C TYR A 47 3.94 -1.03 -19.81
N GLU A 48 4.14 -1.65 -20.98
CA GLU A 48 4.42 -3.09 -21.10
C GLU A 48 5.77 -3.44 -20.46
N ALA A 49 6.79 -2.57 -20.60
CA ALA A 49 8.07 -2.75 -19.93
C ALA A 49 7.93 -2.62 -18.40
N LEU A 50 7.11 -1.68 -17.91
CA LEU A 50 6.77 -1.59 -16.48
C LEU A 50 6.04 -2.86 -16.02
N LEU A 51 5.05 -3.34 -16.78
CA LEU A 51 4.29 -4.54 -16.42
C LEU A 51 5.18 -5.77 -16.33
N ALA A 52 6.10 -5.93 -17.28
CA ALA A 52 7.10 -7.01 -17.28
C ALA A 52 8.03 -6.94 -16.05
N SER A 53 8.26 -5.74 -15.49
CA SER A 53 9.13 -5.57 -14.32
C SER A 53 8.60 -6.18 -13.02
N TYR A 54 7.33 -6.61 -13.00
CA TYR A 54 6.72 -7.28 -11.84
C TYR A 54 7.06 -8.78 -11.79
N ALA A 55 7.80 -9.29 -12.79
CA ALA A 55 8.49 -10.58 -12.71
C ALA A 55 9.69 -10.46 -11.75
N VAL A 56 9.41 -10.29 -10.46
CA VAL A 56 10.41 -10.05 -9.40
C VAL A 56 10.97 -11.36 -8.84
N SER A 57 12.17 -11.27 -8.26
CA SER A 57 12.68 -12.33 -7.39
C SER A 57 12.04 -12.22 -6.00
N LEU A 58 11.54 -13.34 -5.48
CA LEU A 58 10.98 -13.41 -4.11
C LEU A 58 12.07 -13.47 -3.03
N THR A 59 13.34 -13.59 -3.40
CA THR A 59 14.43 -13.47 -2.44
C THR A 59 14.65 -12.00 -2.06
N HIS A 60 14.58 -11.70 -0.76
CA HIS A 60 14.89 -10.38 -0.19
C HIS A 60 16.32 -10.28 0.39
N ARG A 61 17.11 -11.35 0.29
CA ARG A 61 18.50 -11.47 0.77
C ARG A 61 19.38 -12.07 -0.34
N PRO A 62 19.69 -11.32 -1.41
CA PRO A 62 20.46 -11.83 -2.55
C PRO A 62 21.85 -12.33 -2.17
N GLU A 63 22.41 -11.92 -1.03
CA GLU A 63 23.65 -12.46 -0.49
C GLU A 63 23.52 -13.91 0.01
N LEU A 64 22.30 -14.40 0.29
CA LEU A 64 22.04 -15.77 0.75
C LEU A 64 21.68 -16.73 -0.39
N THR A 65 21.05 -16.24 -1.46
CA THR A 65 20.56 -17.10 -2.56
C THR A 65 21.14 -16.76 -3.94
N GLY A 66 22.02 -15.76 -4.00
CA GLY A 66 22.48 -15.16 -5.26
C GLY A 66 21.47 -14.15 -5.84
N ARG A 67 22.00 -13.22 -6.64
CA ARG A 67 21.22 -12.22 -7.39
C ARG A 67 21.06 -12.68 -8.83
N THR A 68 19.83 -12.66 -9.35
CA THR A 68 19.59 -12.80 -10.79
C THR A 68 19.82 -11.46 -11.49
N PRO A 69 20.78 -11.34 -12.42
CA PRO A 69 21.05 -10.08 -13.11
C PRO A 69 19.80 -9.58 -13.86
N GLY A 70 19.50 -8.29 -13.71
CA GLY A 70 18.38 -7.65 -14.42
C GLY A 70 16.98 -7.91 -13.83
N ILE A 71 16.86 -8.75 -12.80
CA ILE A 71 15.58 -9.00 -12.11
C ILE A 71 15.60 -8.30 -10.74
N PRO A 72 14.70 -7.34 -10.48
CA PRO A 72 14.59 -6.73 -9.16
C PRO A 72 14.03 -7.74 -8.15
N THR A 73 14.46 -7.63 -6.91
CA THR A 73 13.83 -8.28 -5.76
C THR A 73 12.46 -7.65 -5.47
N PHE A 74 11.62 -8.38 -4.73
CA PHE A 74 10.33 -7.86 -4.26
C PHE A 74 10.47 -6.49 -3.57
N LEU A 75 11.44 -6.33 -2.64
CA LEU A 75 11.62 -5.08 -1.90
C LEU A 75 12.13 -3.93 -2.78
N GLU A 76 13.00 -4.20 -3.76
CA GLU A 76 13.42 -3.19 -4.75
C GLU A 76 12.23 -2.71 -5.59
N ALA A 77 11.37 -3.63 -6.04
CA ALA A 77 10.17 -3.30 -6.81
C ALA A 77 9.12 -2.56 -5.95
N PHE A 78 8.94 -2.98 -4.70
CA PHE A 78 8.05 -2.35 -3.71
C PHE A 78 8.48 -0.91 -3.45
N ALA A 79 9.74 -0.67 -3.08
CA ALA A 79 10.27 0.66 -2.81
C ALA A 79 10.18 1.58 -4.05
N ALA A 80 10.48 1.05 -5.23
CA ALA A 80 10.33 1.77 -6.49
C ALA A 80 8.86 2.05 -6.87
N GLY A 81 7.92 1.24 -6.36
CA GLY A 81 6.49 1.48 -6.42
C GLY A 81 6.10 2.66 -5.55
N CYS A 82 6.52 2.67 -4.28
CA CYS A 82 6.22 3.76 -3.35
C CYS A 82 6.66 5.13 -3.86
N ALA A 83 7.73 5.19 -4.68
CA ALA A 83 8.28 6.42 -5.23
C ALA A 83 7.24 7.31 -5.94
N VAL A 84 6.20 6.73 -6.56
CA VAL A 84 5.19 7.51 -7.31
C VAL A 84 4.06 8.07 -6.44
N LEU A 85 3.99 7.69 -5.17
CA LEU A 85 3.02 8.21 -4.20
C LEU A 85 3.58 9.49 -3.58
N VAL A 86 3.01 10.65 -3.92
CA VAL A 86 3.56 11.97 -3.56
C VAL A 86 2.52 12.83 -2.84
N THR A 87 1.30 12.88 -3.36
CA THR A 87 0.20 13.73 -2.90
C THR A 87 -0.83 12.92 -2.11
N GLU A 88 -1.65 13.58 -1.29
CA GLU A 88 -2.74 12.93 -0.54
C GLU A 88 -3.66 12.14 -1.46
N ASP A 89 -3.94 12.69 -2.65
CA ASP A 89 -4.77 12.05 -3.68
C ASP A 89 -4.16 10.76 -4.21
N ASP A 90 -2.84 10.59 -4.18
CA ASP A 90 -2.18 9.37 -4.64
C ASP A 90 -2.39 8.23 -3.64
N PHE A 91 -2.23 8.52 -2.35
CA PHE A 91 -2.51 7.59 -1.26
C PHE A 91 -4.00 7.22 -1.19
N TYR A 92 -4.87 8.22 -1.39
CA TYR A 92 -6.30 7.98 -1.54
C TYR A 92 -6.63 7.09 -2.74
N ALA A 93 -6.04 7.35 -3.92
CA ALA A 93 -6.28 6.56 -5.12
C ALA A 93 -5.80 5.11 -4.96
N LEU A 94 -4.65 4.90 -4.31
CA LEU A 94 -4.14 3.58 -3.95
C LEU A 94 -5.14 2.83 -3.06
N ALA A 95 -5.53 3.44 -1.95
CA ALA A 95 -6.46 2.83 -1.00
C ALA A 95 -7.84 2.55 -1.62
N MET A 96 -8.38 3.46 -2.42
CA MET A 96 -9.66 3.24 -3.11
C MET A 96 -9.58 2.14 -4.16
N SER A 97 -8.47 2.03 -4.89
CA SER A 97 -8.23 0.94 -5.84
C SER A 97 -8.23 -0.41 -5.12
N TYR A 98 -7.57 -0.49 -3.97
CA TYR A 98 -7.55 -1.67 -3.11
C TYR A 98 -8.94 -2.02 -2.55
N LEU A 99 -9.66 -1.06 -1.97
CA LEU A 99 -11.00 -1.30 -1.40
C LEU A 99 -12.02 -1.72 -2.46
N ALA A 100 -11.91 -1.20 -3.68
CA ALA A 100 -12.71 -1.68 -4.82
C ALA A 100 -12.41 -3.16 -5.14
N ARG A 101 -11.14 -3.56 -5.06
CA ARG A 101 -10.74 -4.96 -5.23
C ARG A 101 -11.26 -5.85 -4.11
N CYS A 102 -11.20 -5.40 -2.86
CA CYS A 102 -11.81 -6.09 -1.72
C CYS A 102 -13.28 -6.41 -1.97
N ALA A 103 -14.06 -5.40 -2.39
CA ALA A 103 -15.48 -5.57 -2.67
C ALA A 103 -15.72 -6.59 -3.79
N ALA A 104 -14.95 -6.52 -4.88
CA ALA A 104 -15.02 -7.47 -5.99
C ALA A 104 -14.67 -8.91 -5.57
N MET A 105 -13.87 -9.07 -4.51
CA MET A 105 -13.47 -10.37 -3.94
C MET A 105 -14.34 -10.79 -2.74
N ASN A 106 -15.43 -10.07 -2.45
CA ASN A 106 -16.33 -10.30 -1.32
C ASN A 106 -15.64 -10.20 0.06
N VAL A 107 -14.60 -9.39 0.17
CA VAL A 107 -14.00 -8.97 1.45
C VAL A 107 -14.90 -7.91 2.08
N ARG A 108 -15.33 -8.14 3.32
CA ARG A 108 -16.25 -7.27 4.07
C ARG A 108 -15.55 -6.39 5.10
N TYR A 109 -14.35 -6.80 5.50
CA TYR A 109 -13.52 -6.08 6.44
C TYR A 109 -12.04 -6.32 6.13
N THR A 110 -11.24 -5.28 6.27
CA THR A 110 -9.79 -5.36 6.08
C THR A 110 -9.00 -4.54 7.09
N GLU A 111 -7.80 -5.01 7.43
CA GLU A 111 -6.84 -4.29 8.27
C GLU A 111 -5.52 -4.08 7.52
N PRO A 112 -5.43 -3.08 6.60
CA PRO A 112 -4.23 -2.87 5.82
C PRO A 112 -3.12 -2.22 6.66
N PHE A 113 -1.91 -2.73 6.49
CA PHE A 113 -0.68 -2.15 6.99
C PHE A 113 -0.22 -0.99 6.12
N PHE A 114 0.31 0.04 6.75
CA PHE A 114 1.03 1.14 6.10
C PHE A 114 2.19 1.60 6.98
N ASP A 115 3.19 2.25 6.39
CA ASP A 115 4.28 2.88 7.13
C ASP A 115 4.45 4.34 6.67
N THR A 116 4.85 5.24 7.57
CA THR A 116 5.20 6.62 7.17
C THR A 116 6.70 6.83 7.05
N GLN A 117 7.54 5.92 7.55
CA GLN A 117 9.00 6.10 7.61
C GLN A 117 9.66 6.14 6.23
N GLY A 118 9.10 5.48 5.21
CA GLY A 118 9.66 5.45 3.85
C GLY A 118 9.41 6.71 3.01
N HIS A 119 8.62 7.66 3.51
CA HIS A 119 8.09 8.79 2.74
C HIS A 119 8.84 10.13 2.93
N PRO A 120 9.33 10.50 4.14
CA PRO A 120 10.01 11.78 4.38
C PRO A 120 11.25 12.00 3.53
N VAL A 121 12.00 10.95 3.19
CA VAL A 121 13.20 11.04 2.32
C VAL A 121 12.86 11.56 0.92
N ARG A 122 11.57 11.55 0.53
CA ARG A 122 11.04 12.08 -0.73
C ARG A 122 10.26 13.40 -0.54
N GLY A 123 10.29 13.99 0.65
CA GLY A 123 9.57 15.22 0.97
C GLY A 123 8.06 15.02 1.21
N VAL A 124 7.60 13.77 1.38
CA VAL A 124 6.19 13.47 1.65
C VAL A 124 5.97 13.45 3.17
N ALA A 125 5.12 14.36 3.64
CA ALA A 125 4.79 14.46 5.06
C ALA A 125 3.89 13.29 5.51
N PRO A 126 3.99 12.83 6.77
CA PRO A 126 3.10 11.79 7.32
C PRO A 126 1.62 12.12 7.20
N GLU A 127 1.27 13.41 7.39
CA GLU A 127 -0.10 13.91 7.21
C GLU A 127 -0.67 13.59 5.82
N THR A 128 0.13 13.77 4.77
CA THR A 128 -0.26 13.49 3.39
C THR A 128 -0.66 12.03 3.20
N VAL A 129 0.06 11.11 3.85
CA VAL A 129 -0.23 9.67 3.81
C VAL A 129 -1.52 9.36 4.58
N LEU A 130 -1.57 9.83 5.84
CA LEU A 130 -2.63 9.54 6.79
C LEU A 130 -3.99 10.10 6.35
N ASN A 131 -4.03 11.34 5.87
CA ASN A 131 -5.27 11.96 5.39
C ASN A 131 -5.81 11.22 4.16
N GLY A 132 -4.95 10.81 3.23
CA GLY A 132 -5.36 10.08 2.03
C GLY A 132 -6.00 8.74 2.36
N TYR A 133 -5.39 7.98 3.28
CA TYR A 133 -5.90 6.69 3.74
C TYR A 133 -7.18 6.80 4.57
N LEU A 134 -7.28 7.77 5.49
CA LEU A 134 -8.49 7.97 6.29
C LEU A 134 -9.67 8.45 5.44
N ARG A 135 -9.42 9.31 4.45
CA ARG A 135 -10.43 9.71 3.46
C ARG A 135 -10.92 8.50 2.67
N ALA A 136 -10.01 7.67 2.17
CA ALA A 136 -10.35 6.46 1.42
C ALA A 136 -11.10 5.42 2.27
N GLN A 137 -10.79 5.31 3.57
CA GLN A 137 -11.53 4.44 4.48
C GLN A 137 -13.00 4.85 4.59
N ARG A 138 -13.27 6.15 4.78
CA ARG A 138 -14.66 6.66 4.88
C ARG A 138 -15.41 6.42 3.56
N ASP A 139 -14.79 6.80 2.45
CA ASP A 139 -15.41 6.72 1.13
C ASP A 139 -15.56 5.28 0.65
N GLY A 140 -14.59 4.40 0.94
CA GLY A 140 -14.65 2.99 0.60
C GLY A 140 -15.71 2.23 1.40
N ALA A 141 -15.90 2.57 2.69
CA ALA A 141 -17.01 2.04 3.47
C ALA A 141 -18.37 2.48 2.89
N ALA A 142 -18.51 3.77 2.53
CA ALA A 142 -19.76 4.29 1.96
C ALA A 142 -20.04 3.75 0.55
N ARG A 143 -19.03 3.69 -0.31
CA ARG A 143 -19.17 3.32 -1.73
C ARG A 143 -19.21 1.82 -1.97
N TYR A 144 -18.41 1.06 -1.23
CA TYR A 144 -18.21 -0.37 -1.47
C TYR A 144 -18.72 -1.28 -0.35
N GLY A 145 -19.12 -0.71 0.80
CA GLY A 145 -19.52 -1.49 1.96
C GLY A 145 -18.37 -2.28 2.59
N VAL A 146 -17.12 -1.90 2.30
CA VAL A 146 -15.92 -2.51 2.88
C VAL A 146 -15.46 -1.67 4.06
N ARG A 147 -15.56 -2.21 5.27
CA ARG A 147 -15.03 -1.55 6.47
C ARG A 147 -13.53 -1.78 6.57
N SER A 148 -12.79 -0.80 7.08
CA SER A 148 -11.35 -0.96 7.30
C SER A 148 -10.87 -0.37 8.61
N SER A 149 -9.73 -0.87 9.08
CA SER A 149 -8.99 -0.35 10.24
C SER A 149 -7.51 -0.36 9.90
N TRP A 150 -6.88 0.81 9.77
CA TRP A 150 -5.47 0.87 9.34
C TRP A 150 -4.55 0.42 10.46
N ILE A 151 -3.49 -0.31 10.11
CA ILE A 151 -2.44 -0.71 11.05
C ILE A 151 -1.16 0.02 10.68
N TYR A 152 -0.67 0.83 11.61
CA TYR A 152 0.60 1.53 11.47
C TYR A 152 1.77 0.55 11.70
N CYS A 153 2.75 0.54 10.80
CA CYS A 153 3.93 -0.32 10.85
C CYS A 153 5.23 0.48 10.95
N PHE A 154 6.22 -0.16 11.58
CA PHE A 154 7.58 0.34 11.65
C PHE A 154 8.50 -0.39 10.66
N ILE A 155 9.37 0.37 9.99
CA ILE A 155 10.42 -0.17 9.14
C ILE A 155 11.58 -0.66 10.05
N ARG A 156 11.64 -1.97 10.27
CA ARG A 156 12.54 -2.61 11.26
C ARG A 156 14.04 -2.53 10.97
N ASP A 157 14.43 -2.22 9.73
CA ASP A 157 15.83 -2.03 9.32
C ASP A 157 16.31 -0.57 9.51
N ARG A 158 15.45 0.31 10.04
CA ARG A 158 15.80 1.68 10.40
C ARG A 158 16.18 1.83 11.87
N PRO A 159 16.98 2.86 12.21
CA PRO A 159 17.23 3.24 13.59
C PRO A 159 15.95 3.44 14.43
N VAL A 160 16.03 3.11 15.72
CA VAL A 160 14.88 3.17 16.64
C VAL A 160 14.34 4.60 16.80
N ASP A 161 15.22 5.60 16.80
CA ASP A 161 14.87 7.02 16.87
C ASP A 161 14.05 7.48 15.67
N GLU A 162 14.31 6.96 14.46
CA GLU A 162 13.44 7.19 13.30
C GLU A 162 12.03 6.62 13.53
N GLY A 163 11.93 5.43 14.13
CA GLY A 163 10.64 4.81 14.48
C GLY A 163 9.86 5.63 15.51
N LEU A 164 10.52 6.09 16.57
CA LEU A 164 9.91 6.96 17.59
C LEU A 164 9.45 8.29 17.01
N ALA A 165 10.26 8.93 16.16
CA ALA A 165 9.87 10.17 15.50
C ALA A 165 8.64 9.99 14.61
N ALA A 166 8.57 8.87 13.88
CA ALA A 166 7.43 8.56 13.03
C ALA A 166 6.15 8.25 13.84
N TYR A 167 6.29 7.55 14.97
CA TYR A 167 5.19 7.34 15.93
C TYR A 167 4.62 8.67 16.44
N GLU A 168 5.48 9.57 16.92
CA GLU A 168 5.03 10.88 17.42
C GLU A 168 4.35 11.71 16.33
N ALA A 169 4.85 11.64 15.10
CA ALA A 169 4.25 12.31 13.96
C ALA A 169 2.85 11.74 13.61
N ALA A 170 2.63 10.44 13.76
CA ALA A 170 1.33 9.81 13.45
C ALA A 170 0.32 9.85 14.62
N ARG A 171 0.79 10.07 15.86
CA ARG A 171 -0.01 10.05 17.09
C ARG A 171 -1.29 10.91 17.05
N PRO A 172 -1.33 12.12 16.46
CA PRO A 172 -2.55 12.92 16.39
C PRO A 172 -3.71 12.20 15.69
N TRP A 173 -3.42 11.39 14.67
CA TRP A 173 -4.44 10.64 13.92
C TRP A 173 -4.95 9.41 14.69
N ALA A 174 -4.12 8.81 15.52
CA ALA A 174 -4.54 7.71 16.40
C ALA A 174 -5.51 8.19 17.48
N ALA A 175 -5.37 9.43 17.98
CA ALA A 175 -6.29 10.02 18.94
C ALA A 175 -7.63 10.42 18.31
N ALA A 176 -7.60 11.04 17.12
CA ALA A 176 -8.81 11.46 16.40
C ALA A 176 -9.70 10.28 15.95
N ALA A 177 -9.12 9.10 15.75
CA ALA A 177 -9.82 7.85 15.47
C ALA A 177 -10.78 7.40 16.60
N VAL A 178 -10.55 7.84 17.84
CA VAL A 178 -11.32 7.43 19.02
C VAL A 178 -12.59 8.27 19.23
N GLU A 179 -12.60 9.55 18.86
CA GLU A 179 -13.72 10.45 19.15
C GLU A 179 -14.84 10.44 18.09
N GLY A 180 -14.58 9.92 16.87
CA GLY A 180 -15.49 10.04 15.73
C GLY A 180 -16.29 8.80 15.32
N GLY A 181 -16.16 7.67 16.02
CA GLY A 181 -16.96 6.46 15.77
C GLY A 181 -16.88 5.90 14.34
N GLY A 182 -15.84 5.13 14.03
CA GLY A 182 -15.88 4.26 12.84
C GLY A 182 -14.54 3.79 12.26
N GLY A 183 -13.41 4.29 12.73
CA GLY A 183 -12.12 3.86 12.23
C GLY A 183 -11.07 3.85 13.32
N GLN A 184 -10.70 2.67 13.79
CA GLN A 184 -9.53 2.56 14.66
C GLN A 184 -8.27 2.55 13.79
N MET A 185 -7.23 3.22 14.26
CA MET A 185 -5.88 3.02 13.75
C MET A 185 -5.14 2.21 14.81
N GLY A 186 -4.86 0.95 14.50
CA GLY A 186 -4.07 0.07 15.36
C GLY A 186 -2.57 0.31 15.14
N CYS A 187 -1.75 -0.05 16.12
CA CYS A 187 -0.31 -0.13 15.97
C CYS A 187 0.10 -1.57 16.27
N VAL A 188 0.88 -2.19 15.39
CA VAL A 188 1.46 -3.54 15.60
C VAL A 188 2.96 -3.46 15.49
#